data_AF-A0A7X9DZX9-F1
#
_entry.id   AF-A0A7X9DZX9-F1
#
_cell.length_a   1.000
_cell.length_b   1.000
_cell.length_c   1.000
_cell.angle_alpha   90.00
_cell.angle_beta   90.00
_cell.angle_gamma   90.00
#
_symmetry.space_group_name_H-M   'P 1'
#
loop_
_entity.id
_entity.type
_entity.pdbx_description
1 polymer ?
#
loop_
_entity_poly.entity_id
_entity_poly.type
_entity_poly.pdbx_seq_one_letter_code
_entity_poly.pdbx_strand_id
1 'polypeptide(L)'
;MDKFLWLLYLTPALPLATEVLRYGGVPPTLVDAAAGITGAVVAGLLSHLAFVSLRTARALTVYDPLTGLFNRQRFDIEYPAEVLRAERQGLSLTLATVDIDHFRSINEQFGHDEGDRVLLRLSQALRRLVRAEVDRCYRIGWDQFCILMPGAKDAEAAAIIERIWHAAHGEEVGLDRLGGGLSIGVVNLRQGEAPPALLRRAEQIMFEVKQQRKAHPQPATPPQDGSH
;
A
#
# COMPACT_ATOMS: atom_id res chain seq x y z
N MET A 1 -60.09 26.40 0.05
CA MET A 1 -60.37 25.20 -0.76
C MET A 1 -59.51 24.06 -0.21
N ASP A 2 -59.72 23.69 1.06
CA ASP A 2 -58.69 22.97 1.85
C ASP A 2 -59.27 22.16 3.02
N LYS A 3 -60.49 21.63 2.90
CA LYS A 3 -61.19 20.90 3.99
C LYS A 3 -61.20 19.38 3.85
N PHE A 4 -60.57 18.83 2.82
CA PHE A 4 -60.67 17.40 2.50
C PHE A 4 -59.33 16.70 2.22
N LEU A 5 -58.19 17.37 2.40
CA LEU A 5 -56.87 16.74 2.24
C LEU A 5 -56.62 15.56 3.19
N TRP A 6 -57.32 15.51 4.34
CA TRP A 6 -57.25 14.39 5.28
C TRP A 6 -57.89 13.10 4.74
N LEU A 7 -58.83 13.17 3.78
CA LEU A 7 -59.40 11.97 3.14
C LEU A 7 -58.36 11.20 2.31
N LEU A 8 -57.33 11.88 1.81
CA LEU A 8 -56.21 11.25 1.11
C LEU A 8 -55.29 10.43 2.03
N TYR A 9 -55.37 10.65 3.34
CA TYR A 9 -54.66 9.85 4.36
C TYR A 9 -55.49 8.65 4.85
N LEU A 10 -56.80 8.61 4.57
CA LEU A 10 -57.69 7.50 4.93
C LEU A 10 -57.80 6.43 3.84
N THR A 11 -57.43 6.73 2.60
CA THR A 11 -57.42 5.78 1.48
C THR A 11 -56.49 4.58 1.69
N PRO A 12 -55.29 4.67 2.32
CA PRO A 12 -54.51 3.47 2.66
C PRO A 12 -55.05 2.72 3.89
N ALA A 13 -55.94 3.32 4.70
CA ALA A 13 -56.47 2.69 5.91
C ALA A 13 -57.68 1.76 5.66
N LEU A 14 -58.48 2.05 4.63
CA LEU A 14 -59.64 1.25 4.25
C LEU A 14 -59.30 -0.21 3.83
N PRO A 15 -58.28 -0.47 3.00
CA PRO A 15 -57.86 -1.84 2.66
C PRO A 15 -57.35 -2.61 3.88
N LEU A 16 -56.65 -1.93 4.79
CA LEU A 16 -56.09 -2.52 5.99
C LEU A 16 -57.19 -2.95 6.97
N ALA A 17 -58.19 -2.08 7.17
CA ALA A 17 -59.32 -2.32 8.05
C ALA A 17 -60.22 -3.46 7.56
N THR A 18 -60.46 -3.55 6.25
CA THR A 18 -61.21 -4.68 5.67
C THR A 18 -60.45 -5.99 5.80
N GLU A 19 -59.12 -5.96 5.72
CA GLU A 19 -58.26 -7.14 5.84
C GLU A 19 -58.18 -7.67 7.30
N VAL A 20 -58.10 -6.77 8.29
CA VAL A 20 -58.18 -7.12 9.73
C VAL A 20 -59.51 -7.81 10.05
N LEU A 21 -60.63 -7.26 9.56
CA LEU A 21 -61.96 -7.84 9.76
C LEU A 21 -62.14 -9.19 9.07
N ARG A 22 -61.42 -9.44 7.96
CA ARG A 22 -61.50 -10.68 7.18
C ARG A 22 -60.72 -11.84 7.80
N TYR A 23 -59.58 -11.55 8.41
CA TYR A 23 -58.67 -12.58 8.97
C TYR A 23 -58.75 -12.72 10.49
N GLY A 24 -59.46 -11.84 11.19
CA GLY A 24 -59.59 -11.88 12.65
C GLY A 24 -58.26 -11.62 13.38
N GLY A 25 -57.31 -10.96 12.73
CA GLY A 25 -55.92 -10.80 13.20
C GLY A 25 -55.11 -9.82 12.34
N VAL A 26 -53.78 -9.86 12.46
CA VAL A 26 -52.88 -9.00 11.67
C VAL A 26 -53.02 -9.34 10.18
N PRO A 27 -53.25 -8.35 9.29
CA PRO A 27 -53.34 -8.56 7.85
C PRO A 27 -52.08 -9.25 7.29
N PRO A 28 -52.22 -10.25 6.41
CA PRO A 28 -51.08 -10.91 5.79
C PRO A 28 -50.17 -9.93 5.03
N THR A 29 -50.73 -8.86 4.45
CA THR A 29 -49.95 -7.77 3.82
C THR A 29 -48.97 -7.08 4.77
N LEU A 30 -49.35 -6.87 6.03
CA LEU A 30 -48.45 -6.31 7.05
C LEU A 30 -47.39 -7.32 7.50
N VAL A 31 -47.75 -8.60 7.57
CA VAL A 31 -46.80 -9.67 7.88
C VAL A 31 -45.75 -9.79 6.78
N ASP A 32 -46.16 -9.76 5.51
CA ASP A 32 -45.27 -9.82 4.34
C ASP A 32 -44.37 -8.58 4.26
N ALA A 33 -44.92 -7.39 4.51
CA ALA A 33 -44.14 -6.15 4.56
C ALA A 33 -43.11 -6.17 5.69
N ALA A 34 -43.48 -6.64 6.89
CA ALA A 34 -42.57 -6.78 8.02
C ALA A 34 -41.47 -7.82 7.74
N ALA A 35 -41.81 -8.94 7.10
CA ALA A 35 -40.85 -9.96 6.68
C ALA A 35 -39.86 -9.42 5.64
N GLY A 36 -40.34 -8.64 4.67
CA GLY A 36 -39.51 -7.97 3.66
C GLY A 36 -38.52 -6.97 4.26
N ILE A 37 -38.98 -6.10 5.18
CA ILE A 37 -38.12 -5.15 5.89
C ILE A 37 -37.07 -5.90 6.72
N THR A 38 -37.48 -6.92 7.47
CA THR A 38 -36.58 -7.73 8.28
C THR A 38 -35.51 -8.40 7.42
N GLY A 39 -35.91 -8.99 6.29
CA GLY A 39 -34.99 -9.59 5.32
C GLY A 39 -33.98 -8.60 4.76
N ALA A 40 -34.42 -7.39 4.40
CA ALA A 40 -33.53 -6.34 3.89
C ALA A 40 -32.52 -5.86 4.94
N VAL A 41 -32.94 -5.68 6.19
CA VAL A 41 -32.05 -5.30 7.31
C VAL A 41 -31.02 -6.39 7.56
N VAL A 42 -31.44 -7.66 7.62
CA VAL A 42 -30.52 -8.80 7.80
C VAL A 42 -29.53 -8.91 6.64
N ALA A 43 -29.99 -8.80 5.39
CA ALA A 43 -29.12 -8.84 4.21
C ALA A 43 -28.11 -7.68 4.20
N GLY A 44 -28.54 -6.47 4.58
CA GLY A 44 -27.68 -5.30 4.71
C GLY A 44 -26.62 -5.49 5.79
N LEU A 45 -27.00 -5.98 6.98
CA LEU A 45 -26.08 -6.29 8.07
C LEU A 45 -25.07 -7.38 7.68
N LEU A 46 -25.52 -8.47 7.06
CA LEU A 46 -24.63 -9.54 6.57
C LEU A 46 -23.65 -9.02 5.53
N SER A 47 -24.11 -8.19 4.59
CA SER A 47 -23.25 -7.58 3.58
C SER A 47 -22.22 -6.64 4.21
N HIS A 48 -22.63 -5.85 5.21
CA HIS A 48 -21.75 -4.95 5.93
C HIS A 48 -20.70 -5.72 6.75
N LEU A 49 -21.11 -6.75 7.49
CA LEU A 49 -20.21 -7.61 8.25
C LEU A 49 -19.22 -8.32 7.32
N ALA A 50 -19.69 -8.93 6.23
CA ALA A 50 -18.82 -9.58 5.25
C ALA A 50 -17.83 -8.58 4.63
N PHE A 51 -18.27 -7.37 4.32
CA PHE A 51 -17.42 -6.30 3.80
C PHE A 51 -16.34 -5.89 4.81
N VAL A 52 -16.69 -5.74 6.09
CA VAL A 52 -15.73 -5.45 7.15
C VAL A 52 -14.75 -6.62 7.32
N SER A 53 -15.22 -7.86 7.41
CA SER A 53 -14.36 -9.05 7.58
C SER A 53 -13.40 -9.26 6.41
N LEU A 54 -13.83 -9.05 5.17
CA LEU A 54 -12.96 -9.12 4.00
C LEU A 54 -11.90 -8.01 4.01
N ARG A 55 -12.25 -6.81 4.47
CA ARG A 55 -11.28 -5.73 4.65
C ARG A 55 -10.26 -6.06 5.73
N THR A 56 -10.69 -6.62 6.86
CA THR A 56 -9.79 -7.06 7.92
C THR A 56 -8.89 -8.20 7.44
N ALA A 57 -9.43 -9.20 6.73
CA ALA A 57 -8.64 -10.30 6.17
C ALA A 57 -7.59 -9.81 5.15
N ARG A 58 -7.94 -8.85 4.29
CA ARG A 58 -6.98 -8.20 3.38
C ARG A 58 -5.94 -7.39 4.15
N ALA A 59 -6.33 -6.68 5.20
CA ALA A 59 -5.43 -5.95 6.09
C ALA A 59 -4.56 -6.88 6.98
N LEU A 60 -4.83 -8.19 7.02
CA LEU A 60 -3.97 -9.16 7.70
C LEU A 60 -2.89 -9.74 6.77
N THR A 61 -2.91 -9.40 5.48
CA THR A 61 -1.82 -9.79 4.58
C THR A 61 -0.57 -8.99 4.99
N VAL A 62 0.50 -9.71 5.34
CA VAL A 62 1.80 -9.10 5.69
C VAL A 62 2.64 -8.85 4.43
N TYR A 63 2.28 -9.52 3.33
CA TYR A 63 3.01 -9.51 2.08
C TYR A 63 2.20 -8.85 0.95
N ASP A 64 2.89 -8.17 0.05
CA ASP A 64 2.37 -7.68 -1.21
C ASP A 64 2.10 -8.88 -2.15
N PRO A 65 0.89 -9.02 -2.71
CA PRO A 65 0.50 -10.22 -3.44
C PRO A 65 1.25 -10.41 -4.77
N LEU A 66 1.74 -9.32 -5.39
CA LEU A 66 2.51 -9.41 -6.64
C LEU A 66 3.96 -9.78 -6.35
N THR A 67 4.63 -9.00 -5.50
CA THR A 67 6.09 -9.11 -5.32
C THR A 67 6.49 -10.11 -4.23
N GLY A 68 5.54 -10.46 -3.37
CA GLY A 68 5.76 -11.21 -2.14
C GLY A 68 6.48 -10.42 -1.06
N LEU A 69 7.03 -9.22 -1.31
CA LEU A 69 7.72 -8.41 -0.29
C LEU A 69 6.78 -8.05 0.86
N PHE A 70 7.31 -7.56 1.98
CA PHE A 70 6.44 -6.97 3.00
C PHE A 70 5.68 -5.79 2.41
N ASN A 71 4.41 -5.63 2.77
CA ASN A 71 3.61 -4.53 2.24
C ASN A 71 3.79 -3.24 3.07
N ARG A 72 3.16 -2.17 2.59
CA ARG A 72 3.11 -0.86 3.26
C ARG A 72 2.66 -0.96 4.72
N GLN A 73 1.61 -1.75 4.99
CA GLN A 73 1.07 -1.87 6.34
C GLN A 73 2.11 -2.47 7.31
N ARG A 74 2.88 -3.48 6.86
CA ARG A 74 3.96 -4.04 7.67
C ARG A 74 5.06 -3.02 7.90
N PHE A 75 5.44 -2.25 6.88
CA PHE A 75 6.42 -1.17 7.00
C PHE A 75 6.01 -0.15 8.06
N ASP A 76 4.78 0.36 8.00
CA ASP A 76 4.28 1.39 8.92
C ASP A 76 4.27 0.94 10.40
N ILE A 77 4.22 -0.37 10.65
CA ILE A 77 4.29 -0.95 12.00
C ILE A 77 5.75 -1.18 12.44
N GLU A 78 6.57 -1.78 11.58
CA GLU A 78 7.91 -2.25 11.97
C GLU A 78 8.96 -1.15 11.95
N TYR A 79 8.88 -0.24 10.98
CA TYR A 79 9.88 0.81 10.81
C TYR A 79 10.00 1.73 12.04
N PRO A 80 8.91 2.30 12.58
CA PRO A 80 9.01 3.16 13.76
C PRO A 80 9.53 2.41 14.98
N ALA A 81 9.09 1.15 15.15
CA ALA A 81 9.53 0.31 16.26
C ALA A 81 11.05 0.07 16.21
N GLU A 82 11.60 -0.13 15.01
CA GLU A 82 13.02 -0.45 14.85
C GLU A 82 13.93 0.77 14.93
N VAL A 83 13.46 1.95 14.51
CA VAL A 83 14.14 3.21 14.80
C VAL A 83 14.27 3.41 16.32
N LEU A 84 13.17 3.26 17.06
CA LEU A 84 13.17 3.41 18.52
C LEU A 84 14.01 2.34 19.22
N ARG A 85 14.09 1.13 18.67
CA ARG A 85 14.98 0.08 19.19
C ARG A 85 16.44 0.44 18.97
N ALA A 86 16.81 0.82 17.74
CA ALA A 86 18.18 1.16 17.39
C ALA A 86 18.68 2.34 18.24
N GLU A 87 17.85 3.37 18.43
CA GLU A 87 18.15 4.51 19.28
C GLU A 87 18.39 4.10 20.74
N ARG A 88 17.48 3.30 21.33
CA ARG A 88 17.61 2.82 22.72
C ARG A 88 18.83 1.93 22.95
N GLN A 89 19.25 1.19 21.92
CA GLN A 89 20.35 0.23 22.02
C GLN A 89 21.68 0.79 21.52
N GLY A 90 21.71 2.03 20.99
CA GLY A 90 22.89 2.61 20.37
C GLY A 90 23.36 1.85 19.12
N LEU A 91 22.43 1.19 18.41
CA LEU A 91 22.73 0.43 17.20
C LEU A 91 22.62 1.30 15.96
N SER A 92 23.42 1.00 14.95
CA SER A 92 23.27 1.59 13.62
C SER A 92 21.99 1.09 12.96
N LEU A 93 21.35 1.93 12.16
CA LEU A 93 20.18 1.59 11.35
C LEU A 93 20.25 2.40 10.07
N THR A 94 20.20 1.73 8.92
CA THR A 94 20.12 2.41 7.62
C THR A 94 18.75 2.18 7.01
N LEU A 95 18.18 3.22 6.41
CA LEU A 95 16.96 3.18 5.61
C LEU A 95 17.31 3.57 4.18
N ALA A 96 16.84 2.78 3.21
CA ALA A 96 16.85 3.14 1.81
C ALA A 96 15.43 3.20 1.25
N THR A 97 15.10 4.27 0.56
CA THR A 97 13.87 4.43 -0.24
C THR A 97 14.24 4.32 -1.71
N VAL A 98 13.49 3.50 -2.45
CA VAL A 98 13.78 3.14 -3.84
C VAL A 98 12.54 3.36 -4.69
N ASP A 99 12.72 3.97 -5.86
CA ASP A 99 11.64 4.25 -6.81
C ASP A 99 12.11 3.93 -8.24
N ILE A 100 11.25 3.28 -9.03
CA ILE A 100 11.53 2.97 -10.43
C ILE A 100 11.24 4.19 -11.30
N ASP A 101 12.27 4.75 -11.93
CA ASP A 101 12.11 5.88 -12.82
C ASP A 101 11.32 5.48 -14.07
N HIS A 102 10.43 6.38 -14.50
CA HIS A 102 9.62 6.22 -15.72
C HIS A 102 8.75 4.95 -15.76
N PHE A 103 8.40 4.37 -14.61
CA PHE A 103 7.58 3.15 -14.54
C PHE A 103 6.24 3.26 -15.29
N ARG A 104 5.60 4.44 -15.23
CA ARG A 104 4.38 4.70 -16.02
C ARG A 104 4.64 4.57 -17.53
N SER A 105 5.76 5.11 -18.02
CA SER A 105 6.14 5.01 -19.44
C SER A 105 6.45 3.57 -19.84
N ILE A 106 7.05 2.78 -18.95
CA ILE A 106 7.23 1.33 -19.16
C ILE A 106 5.88 0.66 -19.37
N ASN A 107 4.90 0.93 -18.49
CA ASN A 107 3.54 0.37 -18.64
C ASN A 107 2.85 0.83 -19.92
N GLU A 108 2.98 2.10 -20.29
CA GLU A 108 2.36 2.65 -21.50
C GLU A 108 2.98 2.08 -22.79
N GLN A 109 4.29 1.79 -22.78
CA GLN A 109 5.02 1.29 -23.96
C GLN A 109 5.01 -0.24 -24.09
N PHE A 110 5.14 -0.97 -22.99
CA PHE A 110 5.32 -2.42 -22.97
C PHE A 110 4.14 -3.19 -22.35
N GLY A 111 3.14 -2.47 -21.83
CA GLY A 111 1.97 -3.04 -21.17
C GLY A 111 2.18 -3.33 -19.69
N HIS A 112 1.07 -3.42 -18.96
CA HIS A 112 1.06 -3.67 -17.52
C HIS A 112 1.72 -5.00 -17.12
N ASP A 113 1.59 -6.03 -17.95
CA ASP A 113 2.22 -7.33 -17.70
C ASP A 113 3.76 -7.23 -17.63
N GLU A 114 4.37 -6.35 -18.44
CA GLU A 114 5.81 -6.13 -18.40
C GLU A 114 6.21 -5.28 -17.19
N GLY A 115 5.40 -4.29 -16.82
CA GLY A 115 5.58 -3.56 -15.56
C GLY A 115 5.54 -4.48 -14.34
N ASP A 116 4.58 -5.41 -14.29
CA ASP A 116 4.48 -6.41 -13.23
C ASP A 116 5.71 -7.34 -13.20
N ARG A 117 6.24 -7.73 -14.36
CA ARG A 117 7.51 -8.48 -14.44
C ARG A 117 8.70 -7.69 -13.95
N VAL A 118 8.77 -6.39 -14.22
CA VAL A 118 9.83 -5.51 -13.69
C VAL A 118 9.75 -5.47 -12.16
N LEU A 119 8.56 -5.27 -11.61
CA LEU A 119 8.35 -5.27 -10.16
C LEU A 119 8.76 -6.60 -9.52
N LEU A 120 8.39 -7.72 -10.14
CA LEU A 120 8.78 -9.07 -9.72
C LEU A 120 10.30 -9.26 -9.73
N ARG A 121 10.97 -8.94 -10.85
CA ARG A 121 12.42 -9.09 -11.01
C ARG A 121 13.19 -8.23 -10.02
N LEU A 122 12.79 -6.96 -9.86
CA LEU A 122 13.39 -6.07 -8.87
C LEU A 122 13.20 -6.63 -7.45
N SER A 123 12.01 -7.10 -7.11
CA SER A 123 11.73 -7.63 -5.77
C SER A 123 12.53 -8.89 -5.44
N GLN A 124 12.74 -9.76 -6.43
CA GLN A 124 13.60 -10.93 -6.31
C GLN A 124 15.07 -10.52 -6.10
N ALA A 125 15.55 -9.55 -6.89
CA ALA A 125 16.90 -9.00 -6.73
C ALA A 125 17.09 -8.38 -5.33
N LEU A 126 16.15 -7.55 -4.87
CA LEU A 126 16.19 -6.94 -3.54
C LEU A 126 16.34 -8.00 -2.43
N ARG A 127 15.46 -9.02 -2.42
CA ARG A 127 15.51 -10.10 -1.43
C ARG A 127 16.83 -10.86 -1.41
N ARG A 128 17.42 -11.09 -2.58
CA ARG A 128 18.65 -11.87 -2.74
C ARG A 128 19.89 -11.07 -2.32
N LEU A 129 19.87 -9.76 -2.51
CA LEU A 129 21.03 -8.89 -2.33
C LEU A 129 21.16 -8.34 -0.91
N VAL A 130 20.06 -8.23 -0.18
CA VAL A 130 20.08 -7.85 1.24
C VAL A 130 20.47 -9.03 2.14
N ARG A 131 20.75 -8.76 3.42
CA ARG A 131 21.10 -9.78 4.42
C ARG A 131 19.84 -10.49 4.90
N ALA A 132 19.62 -11.71 4.41
CA ALA A 132 18.34 -12.44 4.50
C ALA A 132 17.70 -12.53 5.91
N GLU A 133 18.50 -12.57 6.99
CA GLU A 133 17.99 -12.72 8.35
C GLU A 133 17.71 -11.39 9.06
N VAL A 134 18.31 -10.29 8.60
CA VAL A 134 18.36 -9.02 9.34
C VAL A 134 17.66 -7.90 8.57
N ASP A 135 17.91 -7.82 7.26
CA ASP A 135 17.37 -6.76 6.42
C ASP A 135 15.95 -7.09 5.97
N ARG A 136 15.14 -6.05 5.79
CA ARG A 136 13.75 -6.21 5.34
C ARG A 136 13.46 -5.32 4.15
N CYS A 137 12.85 -5.91 3.13
CA CYS A 137 12.40 -5.23 1.93
C CYS A 137 10.88 -5.11 1.94
N TYR A 138 10.39 -3.93 1.61
CA TYR A 138 8.98 -3.60 1.58
C TYR A 138 8.60 -3.02 0.22
N ARG A 139 7.42 -3.34 -0.27
CA ARG A 139 6.75 -2.56 -1.32
C ARG A 139 5.76 -1.62 -0.65
N ILE A 140 6.04 -0.32 -0.74
CA ILE A 140 5.27 0.72 -0.04
C ILE A 140 4.32 1.49 -0.95
N GLY A 141 4.48 1.38 -2.26
CA GLY A 141 3.64 2.04 -3.25
C GLY A 141 3.55 1.25 -4.55
N TRP A 142 3.18 1.93 -5.62
CA TRP A 142 3.02 1.32 -6.95
C TRP A 142 4.35 0.80 -7.50
N ASP A 143 5.36 1.66 -7.53
CA ASP A 143 6.72 1.45 -8.02
C ASP A 143 7.78 1.78 -6.95
N GLN A 144 7.34 1.89 -5.70
CA GLN A 144 8.15 2.34 -4.57
C GLN A 144 8.41 1.22 -3.55
N PHE A 145 9.66 1.15 -3.12
CA PHE A 145 10.17 0.16 -2.18
C PHE A 145 10.94 0.83 -1.05
N CYS A 146 10.97 0.16 0.09
CA CYS A 146 11.83 0.50 1.22
C CYS A 146 12.72 -0.69 1.59
N ILE A 147 13.94 -0.40 2.03
CA ILE A 147 14.86 -1.39 2.59
C ILE A 147 15.28 -0.89 3.97
N LEU A 148 14.98 -1.67 4.98
CA LEU A 148 15.39 -1.42 6.36
C LEU A 148 16.57 -2.32 6.68
N MET A 149 17.70 -1.74 7.06
CA MET A 149 18.97 -2.45 7.31
C MET A 149 19.47 -2.21 8.74
N PRO A 150 18.94 -2.94 9.73
CA PRO A 150 19.42 -2.88 11.11
C PRO A 150 20.90 -3.27 11.20
N GLY A 151 21.69 -2.51 11.97
CA GLY A 151 23.11 -2.75 12.17
C GLY A 151 24.01 -2.38 10.99
N ALA A 152 23.46 -2.02 9.82
CA ALA A 152 24.27 -1.54 8.70
C ALA A 152 24.87 -0.16 9.00
N LYS A 153 26.09 0.05 8.52
CA LYS A 153 26.80 1.33 8.49
C LYS A 153 26.98 1.77 7.04
N ASP A 154 27.49 2.98 6.82
CA ASP A 154 27.71 3.58 5.50
C ASP A 154 28.26 2.62 4.45
N ALA A 155 29.43 2.03 4.70
CA ALA A 155 30.10 1.17 3.73
C ALA A 155 29.31 -0.11 3.38
N GLU A 156 28.63 -0.71 4.35
CA GLU A 156 27.85 -1.93 4.13
C GLU A 156 26.55 -1.62 3.37
N ALA A 157 25.87 -0.54 3.76
CA ALA A 157 24.70 -0.06 3.04
C ALA A 157 25.07 0.33 1.61
N ALA A 158 26.15 1.08 1.39
CA ALA A 158 26.63 1.45 0.07
C ALA A 158 26.89 0.22 -0.81
N ALA A 159 27.55 -0.82 -0.30
CA ALA A 159 27.79 -2.06 -1.04
C ALA A 159 26.51 -2.84 -1.36
N ILE A 160 25.50 -2.83 -0.49
CA ILE A 160 24.17 -3.40 -0.78
C ILE A 160 23.50 -2.61 -1.91
N ILE A 161 23.50 -1.28 -1.79
CA ILE A 161 22.85 -0.37 -2.73
C ILE A 161 23.50 -0.40 -4.11
N GLU A 162 24.83 -0.47 -4.19
CA GLU A 162 25.58 -0.63 -5.43
C GLU A 162 25.23 -1.95 -6.14
N ARG A 163 25.14 -3.06 -5.40
CA ARG A 163 24.71 -4.35 -5.99
C ARG A 163 23.27 -4.30 -6.49
N ILE A 164 22.36 -3.67 -5.74
CA ILE A 164 20.96 -3.48 -6.16
C ILE A 164 20.90 -2.66 -7.43
N TRP A 165 21.67 -1.58 -7.48
CA TRP A 165 21.79 -0.73 -8.65
C TRP A 165 22.23 -1.57 -9.86
N HIS A 166 23.28 -2.39 -9.73
CA HIS A 166 23.79 -3.20 -10.84
C HIS A 166 22.80 -4.27 -11.30
N ALA A 167 22.08 -4.91 -10.38
CA ALA A 167 21.02 -5.84 -10.74
C ALA A 167 19.88 -5.14 -11.50
N ALA A 168 19.53 -3.92 -11.09
CA ALA A 168 18.45 -3.14 -11.68
C ALA A 168 18.74 -2.73 -13.15
N HIS A 169 19.98 -2.31 -13.42
CA HIS A 169 20.40 -1.84 -14.74
C HIS A 169 20.99 -2.96 -15.61
N GLY A 170 21.39 -4.09 -15.02
CA GLY A 170 21.84 -5.29 -15.71
C GLY A 170 20.69 -6.15 -16.28
N GLU A 171 21.02 -7.36 -16.77
CA GLU A 171 20.03 -8.24 -17.41
C GLU A 171 18.96 -8.80 -16.46
N GLU A 172 19.25 -8.84 -15.16
CA GLU A 172 18.37 -9.42 -14.14
C GLU A 172 17.03 -8.68 -14.08
N VAL A 173 17.03 -7.35 -14.01
CA VAL A 173 15.81 -6.52 -14.05
C VAL A 173 15.65 -5.84 -15.40
N GLY A 174 16.73 -5.39 -16.04
CA GLY A 174 16.72 -4.85 -17.40
C GLY A 174 16.08 -3.47 -17.53
N LEU A 175 16.15 -2.61 -16.50
CA LEU A 175 15.54 -1.27 -16.55
C LEU A 175 16.09 -0.42 -17.70
N ASP A 176 17.39 -0.52 -18.00
CA ASP A 176 18.03 0.23 -19.10
C ASP A 176 17.40 -0.08 -20.46
N ARG A 177 17.06 -1.35 -20.70
CA ARG A 177 16.43 -1.81 -21.96
C ARG A 177 15.00 -1.30 -22.10
N LEU A 178 14.35 -0.97 -20.99
CA LEU A 178 12.99 -0.48 -20.93
C LEU A 178 12.92 1.05 -20.84
N GLY A 179 14.06 1.76 -20.93
CA GLY A 179 14.12 3.21 -20.76
C GLY A 179 13.79 3.67 -19.33
N GLY A 180 13.91 2.76 -18.37
CA GLY A 180 13.70 3.02 -16.95
C GLY A 180 14.99 3.39 -16.22
N GLY A 181 14.89 3.43 -14.91
CA GLY A 181 16.00 3.70 -14.02
C GLY A 181 15.60 3.43 -12.58
N LEU A 182 16.53 3.69 -11.67
CA LEU A 182 16.28 3.53 -10.26
C LEU A 182 16.83 4.74 -9.52
N SER A 183 15.95 5.39 -8.75
CA SER A 183 16.27 6.48 -7.85
C SER A 183 16.28 5.97 -6.42
N ILE A 184 17.38 6.19 -5.70
CA ILE A 184 17.58 5.69 -4.34
C ILE A 184 17.98 6.84 -3.41
N GLY A 185 17.30 6.94 -2.28
CA GLY A 185 17.72 7.76 -1.15
C GLY A 185 18.15 6.86 0.01
N VAL A 186 19.37 7.04 0.51
CA VAL A 186 19.95 6.21 1.57
C VAL A 186 20.34 7.10 2.75
N VAL A 187 19.94 6.73 3.95
CA VAL A 187 20.20 7.49 5.17
C VAL A 187 20.46 6.58 6.37
N ASN A 188 21.44 6.93 7.18
CA ASN A 188 21.60 6.31 8.51
C ASN A 188 20.84 7.11 9.56
N LEU A 189 20.30 6.39 10.55
CA LEU A 189 19.72 6.97 11.74
C LEU A 189 20.73 7.85 12.48
N ARG A 190 20.37 9.11 12.70
CA ARG A 190 21.12 10.04 13.55
C ARG A 190 20.64 9.93 14.99
N GLN A 191 21.51 10.25 15.95
CA GLN A 191 21.13 10.26 17.36
C GLN A 191 20.00 11.27 17.63
N GLY A 192 18.93 10.85 18.31
CA GLY A 192 17.78 11.71 18.58
C GLY A 192 16.83 11.92 17.40
N GLU A 193 17.04 11.25 16.26
CA GLU A 193 16.23 11.43 15.07
C GLU A 193 14.94 10.60 15.14
N ALA A 194 13.79 11.29 15.17
CA ALA A 194 12.49 10.63 15.18
C ALA A 194 12.22 9.87 13.87
N PRO A 195 11.47 8.74 13.90
CA PRO A 195 11.19 7.95 12.71
C PRO A 195 10.62 8.76 11.53
N PRO A 196 9.63 9.66 11.72
CA PRO A 196 9.13 10.46 10.59
C PRO A 196 10.20 11.38 9.96
N ALA A 197 11.20 11.82 10.73
CA ALA A 197 12.27 12.69 10.21
C ALA A 197 13.27 11.89 9.36
N LEU A 198 13.65 10.69 9.81
CA LEU A 198 14.53 9.80 9.06
C LEU A 198 13.91 9.40 7.72
N LEU A 199 12.62 9.00 7.69
CA LEU A 199 11.93 8.64 6.46
C LEU A 199 11.87 9.82 5.48
N ARG A 200 11.48 11.01 5.95
CA ARG A 200 11.46 12.22 5.11
C ARG A 200 12.82 12.53 4.49
N ARG A 201 13.91 12.31 5.24
CA ARG A 201 15.27 12.55 4.73
C ARG A 201 15.64 11.55 3.63
N ALA A 202 15.27 10.28 3.78
CA ALA A 202 15.45 9.27 2.73
C ALA A 202 14.67 9.65 1.46
N GLU A 203 13.38 9.97 1.61
CA GLU A 203 12.48 10.35 0.52
C GLU A 203 12.96 11.62 -0.20
N GLN A 204 13.47 12.61 0.54
CA GLN A 204 14.01 13.84 -0.02
C GLN A 204 15.24 13.57 -0.91
N ILE A 205 16.20 12.75 -0.45
CA ILE A 205 17.37 12.38 -1.26
C ILE A 205 16.93 11.63 -2.51
N MET A 206 16.03 10.64 -2.37
CA MET A 206 15.49 9.89 -3.49
C MET A 206 14.81 10.80 -4.52
N PHE A 207 14.03 11.78 -4.04
CA PHE A 207 13.37 12.75 -4.89
C PHE A 207 14.37 13.64 -5.64
N GLU A 208 15.44 14.09 -4.99
CA GLU A 208 16.51 14.87 -5.62
C GLU A 208 17.20 14.08 -6.73
N VAL A 209 17.55 12.80 -6.48
CA VAL A 209 18.09 11.90 -7.50
C VAL A 209 17.11 11.75 -8.67
N LYS A 210 15.82 11.54 -8.38
CA LYS A 210 14.77 11.41 -9.40
C LYS A 210 14.63 12.65 -10.26
N GLN A 211 14.76 13.84 -9.69
CA GLN A 211 14.73 15.10 -10.45
C GLN A 211 15.98 15.29 -11.31
N GLN A 212 17.15 14.94 -10.79
CA GLN A 212 18.40 15.01 -11.56
C GLN A 212 18.36 14.10 -12.79
N ARG A 213 17.87 12.86 -12.65
CA ARG A 213 17.71 11.91 -13.76
C ARG A 213 16.69 12.37 -14.80
N LYS A 214 15.60 13.01 -14.37
CA LYS A 214 14.64 13.63 -15.29
C LYS A 214 15.25 14.78 -16.08
N ALA A 215 16.07 15.60 -15.44
CA ALA A 215 16.73 16.74 -16.09
C ALA A 215 17.88 16.30 -17.01
N HIS A 216 18.63 15.26 -16.62
CA HIS A 216 19.76 14.73 -17.34
C HIS A 216 19.61 13.21 -17.50
N PRO A 217 19.06 12.73 -18.63
CA PRO A 217 19.03 11.31 -18.96
C PRO A 217 20.45 10.83 -19.31
N GLN A 218 21.33 10.76 -18.32
CA GLN A 218 22.67 10.18 -18.48
C GLN A 218 22.59 8.65 -18.36
N PRO A 219 23.52 7.91 -19.01
CA PRO A 219 23.70 6.49 -18.72
C PRO A 219 23.94 6.35 -17.22
N ALA A 220 23.25 5.38 -16.64
CA ALA A 220 23.04 5.36 -15.22
C ALA A 220 24.38 5.12 -14.48
N THR A 221 24.64 5.89 -13.41
CA THR A 221 25.77 5.72 -12.50
C THR A 221 25.29 5.41 -11.08
N PRO A 222 26.04 4.61 -10.29
CA PRO A 222 25.66 4.28 -8.92
C PRO A 222 25.62 5.53 -8.02
N PRO A 223 24.79 5.55 -6.95
CA PRO A 223 24.69 6.71 -6.06
C PRO A 223 26.05 6.99 -5.41
N GLN A 224 26.51 8.23 -5.49
CA GLN A 224 27.68 8.68 -4.74
C GLN A 224 27.26 8.97 -3.29
N ASP A 225 28.10 8.56 -2.34
CA ASP A 225 27.83 8.61 -0.90
C ASP A 225 27.32 10.00 -0.46
N GLY A 226 26.16 10.03 0.21
CA GLY A 226 25.49 11.25 0.66
C GLY A 226 26.05 11.78 1.98
N SER A 227 27.33 11.52 2.26
CA SER A 227 28.00 11.89 3.50
C SER A 227 28.30 13.40 3.56
N HIS A 228 27.27 14.19 3.84
CA HIS A 228 27.37 15.57 4.35
C HIS A 228 26.36 15.82 5.47
#